data_AF-Q6KZK5-F1
#
_entry.id   AF-Q6KZK5-F1
#
_cell.length_a   1.000
_cell.length_b   1.000
_cell.length_c   1.000
_cell.angle_alpha   90.00
_cell.angle_beta   90.00
_cell.angle_gamma   90.00
#
_symmetry.space_group_name_H-M   'P 1'
#
loop_
_entity.id
_entity.type
_entity.pdbx_description
1 polymer ?
#
loop_
_entity_poly.entity_id
_entity_poly.type
_entity_poly.pdbx_seq_one_letter_code
_entity_poly.pdbx_strand_id
1 'polypeptide(L)'
;MTEFPTFHCLINDKDEPYDSDIQLFFTGNYSLASRLSILSKIDGEYRENYLKILDLLEKIQNYIITGESKPDYKFLNEIENEKGWKDDYKILKSGNTAAITAFQGCLDAVNTMYYYERLSRKDDYMHRFTPDLFNAYLLIRHILYKRASNLIKA
;
A
#
# COMPACT_ATOMS: atom_id res chain seq x y z
N MET A 1 -7.28 -31.63 21.20
CA MET A 1 -6.91 -30.97 19.94
C MET A 1 -5.92 -29.89 20.29
N THR A 2 -4.79 -29.81 19.59
CA THR A 2 -3.83 -28.71 19.79
C THR A 2 -4.42 -27.47 19.12
N GLU A 3 -4.61 -26.40 19.86
CA GLU A 3 -5.08 -25.13 19.30
C GLU A 3 -4.04 -24.58 18.31
N PHE A 4 -4.51 -23.96 17.23
CA PHE A 4 -3.63 -23.31 16.27
C PHE A 4 -2.97 -22.09 16.91
N PRO A 5 -1.68 -21.82 16.68
CA PRO A 5 -1.01 -20.64 17.23
C PRO A 5 -1.68 -19.34 16.78
N THR A 6 -1.67 -18.35 17.68
CA THR A 6 -2.12 -16.97 17.47
C THR A 6 -0.94 -16.00 17.60
N PHE A 7 -1.15 -14.74 17.23
CA PHE A 7 -0.22 -13.66 17.50
C PHE A 7 -0.88 -12.58 18.36
N HIS A 8 -0.09 -11.90 19.18
CA HIS A 8 -0.55 -10.79 19.99
C HIS A 8 -0.62 -9.49 19.17
N CYS A 9 -1.82 -8.93 19.01
CA CYS A 9 -2.06 -7.74 18.21
C CYS A 9 -1.98 -6.46 19.06
N LEU A 10 -0.99 -5.62 18.78
CA LEU A 10 -0.72 -4.39 19.55
C LEU A 10 -1.80 -3.31 19.42
N ILE A 11 -2.72 -3.42 18.46
CA ILE A 11 -3.75 -2.39 18.20
C ILE A 11 -4.94 -2.56 19.14
N ASN A 12 -5.38 -3.80 19.33
CA ASN A 12 -6.56 -4.14 20.15
C ASN A 12 -6.20 -4.85 21.45
N ASP A 13 -4.91 -5.12 21.69
CA ASP A 13 -4.36 -5.81 22.87
C ASP A 13 -4.95 -7.22 23.06
N LYS A 14 -5.20 -7.93 21.95
CA LYS A 14 -5.78 -9.29 21.93
C LYS A 14 -4.95 -10.23 21.07
N ASP A 15 -5.07 -11.52 21.36
CA ASP A 15 -4.51 -12.56 20.49
C ASP A 15 -5.43 -12.81 19.29
N GLU A 16 -4.84 -12.85 18.11
CA GLU A 16 -5.53 -13.02 16.83
C GLU A 16 -4.98 -14.20 16.02
N PRO A 17 -5.83 -14.87 15.21
CA PRO A 17 -5.37 -15.91 14.32
C PRO A 17 -4.58 -15.33 13.15
N TYR A 18 -3.65 -16.10 12.57
CA TYR A 18 -2.79 -15.64 11.46
C TYR A 18 -3.52 -15.35 10.14
N ASP A 19 -4.78 -15.77 9.99
CA ASP A 19 -5.64 -15.42 8.86
C ASP A 19 -6.47 -14.15 9.11
N SER A 20 -6.19 -13.40 10.19
CA SER A 20 -6.89 -12.17 10.50
C SER A 20 -6.63 -11.07 9.47
N ASP A 21 -7.66 -10.26 9.24
CA ASP A 21 -7.59 -9.15 8.27
C ASP A 21 -6.47 -8.14 8.61
N ILE A 22 -6.14 -7.97 9.89
CA ILE A 22 -5.09 -7.02 10.31
C ILE A 22 -3.70 -7.52 9.93
N GLN A 23 -3.45 -8.83 10.05
CA GLN A 23 -2.21 -9.44 9.61
C GLN A 23 -2.07 -9.31 8.09
N LEU A 24 -3.14 -9.59 7.34
CA LEU A 24 -3.16 -9.48 5.89
C LEU A 24 -2.99 -8.03 5.41
N PHE A 25 -3.54 -7.06 6.13
CA PHE A 25 -3.29 -5.64 5.88
C PHE A 25 -1.81 -5.28 6.02
N PHE A 26 -1.16 -5.65 7.13
CA PHE A 26 0.26 -5.32 7.34
C PHE A 26 1.18 -6.03 6.34
N THR A 27 0.89 -7.29 6.00
CA THR A 27 1.64 -8.02 4.97
C THR A 27 1.47 -7.37 3.58
N GLY A 28 0.27 -6.92 3.24
CA GLY A 28 0.01 -6.16 2.00
C GLY A 28 0.78 -4.84 1.95
N ASN A 29 0.74 -4.07 3.05
CA ASN A 29 1.47 -2.81 3.18
C ASN A 29 2.98 -3.02 3.03
N TYR A 30 3.54 -4.04 3.70
CA TYR A 30 4.96 -4.36 3.60
C TYR A 30 5.37 -4.81 2.18
N SER A 31 4.49 -5.54 1.48
CA SER A 31 4.71 -5.93 0.08
C SER A 31 4.77 -4.70 -0.83
N LEU A 32 3.83 -3.76 -0.68
CA LEU A 32 3.83 -2.48 -1.38
C LEU A 32 5.11 -1.67 -1.10
N ALA A 33 5.51 -1.56 0.18
CA ALA A 33 6.74 -0.90 0.60
C ALA A 33 7.99 -1.53 -0.06
N SER A 34 8.02 -2.85 -0.15
CA SER A 34 9.09 -3.58 -0.86
C SER A 34 9.17 -3.22 -2.34
N ARG A 35 8.03 -3.14 -3.04
CA ARG A 35 7.97 -2.70 -4.45
C ARG A 35 8.49 -1.28 -4.62
N LEU A 36 8.09 -0.34 -3.76
CA LEU A 36 8.57 1.04 -3.78
C LEU A 36 10.07 1.13 -3.54
N SER A 37 10.60 0.34 -2.60
CA SER A 37 12.04 0.25 -2.35
C SER A 37 12.81 -0.25 -3.57
N ILE A 38 12.31 -1.28 -4.28
CA ILE A 38 12.90 -1.76 -5.52
C ILE A 38 12.85 -0.68 -6.60
N LEU A 39 11.69 -0.05 -6.81
CA LEU A 39 11.50 1.02 -7.79
C LEU A 39 12.44 2.19 -7.56
N SER A 40 12.70 2.58 -6.31
CA SER A 40 13.65 3.64 -5.97
C SER A 40 15.09 3.37 -6.47
N LYS A 41 15.42 2.10 -6.76
CA LYS A 41 16.73 1.67 -7.26
C LYS A 41 16.78 1.51 -8.77
N ILE A 42 15.65 1.17 -9.41
CA ILE A 42 15.59 0.80 -10.84
C ILE A 42 14.89 1.84 -11.72
N ASP A 43 14.16 2.79 -11.14
CA ASP A 43 13.51 3.89 -11.82
C ASP A 43 14.00 5.22 -11.24
N GLY A 44 15.21 5.59 -11.65
CA GLY A 44 15.95 6.72 -11.08
C GLY A 44 15.27 8.07 -11.23
N GLU A 45 14.56 8.29 -12.34
CA GLU A 45 13.81 9.53 -12.61
C GLU A 45 12.74 9.79 -11.55
N TYR A 46 12.12 8.71 -11.05
CA TYR A 46 10.99 8.78 -10.11
C TYR A 46 11.37 8.43 -8.67
N ARG A 47 12.67 8.25 -8.40
CA ARG A 47 13.22 7.79 -7.13
C ARG A 47 12.69 8.55 -5.91
N GLU A 48 12.71 9.87 -5.95
CA GLU A 48 12.29 10.70 -4.82
C GLU A 48 10.82 10.50 -4.46
N ASN A 49 9.96 10.32 -5.46
CA ASN A 49 8.54 10.07 -5.24
C ASN A 49 8.34 8.71 -4.55
N TYR A 50 9.05 7.66 -4.96
CA TYR A 50 8.97 6.36 -4.29
C TYR A 50 9.42 6.42 -2.83
N LEU A 51 10.49 7.15 -2.53
CA LEU A 51 10.98 7.31 -1.17
C LEU A 51 10.00 8.11 -0.29
N LYS A 52 9.38 9.16 -0.82
CA LYS A 52 8.32 9.91 -0.12
C LYS A 52 7.10 9.04 0.17
N ILE A 53 6.69 8.21 -0.79
CA ILE A 53 5.58 7.27 -0.60
C ILE A 53 5.95 6.21 0.45
N LEU A 54 7.18 5.70 0.43
CA LEU A 54 7.65 4.72 1.41
C LEU A 54 7.62 5.27 2.85
N ASP A 55 8.14 6.49 3.05
CA ASP A 55 8.08 7.21 4.34
C ASP A 55 6.62 7.46 4.79
N LEU A 56 5.73 7.80 3.85
CA LEU A 56 4.30 7.91 4.16
C LEU A 56 3.71 6.58 4.64
N LEU A 57 4.02 5.44 4.02
CA LEU A 57 3.50 4.13 4.44
C LEU A 57 3.95 3.77 5.85
N GLU A 58 5.20 4.04 6.20
CA GLU A 58 5.72 3.87 7.56
C GLU A 58 4.94 4.72 8.56
N LYS A 59 4.70 6.00 8.24
CA LYS A 59 3.91 6.90 9.09
C LYS A 59 2.46 6.45 9.23
N ILE A 60 1.84 5.93 8.18
CA ILE A 60 0.48 5.36 8.24
C ILE A 60 0.47 4.14 9.17
N GLN A 61 1.45 3.24 9.04
CA GLN A 61 1.58 2.08 9.93
C GLN A 61 1.74 2.49 11.39
N ASN A 62 2.63 3.45 11.68
CA ASN A 62 2.82 3.97 13.02
C ASN A 62 1.53 4.57 13.58
N TYR A 63 0.80 5.38 12.79
CA TYR A 63 -0.50 5.90 13.18
C TYR A 63 -1.53 4.80 13.49
N ILE A 64 -1.58 3.73 12.68
CA ILE A 64 -2.52 2.62 12.90
C ILE A 64 -2.19 1.88 14.20
N ILE A 65 -0.91 1.69 14.50
CA ILE A 65 -0.45 0.97 15.69
C ILE A 65 -0.59 1.82 16.95
N THR A 66 -0.02 3.03 16.96
CA THR A 66 0.11 3.86 18.18
C THR A 66 -1.02 4.87 18.31
N GLY A 67 -1.53 5.36 17.19
CA GLY A 67 -2.57 6.37 17.16
C GLY A 67 -2.16 7.82 17.32
N GLU A 68 -0.86 8.09 17.40
CA GLU A 68 -0.35 9.37 17.89
C GLU A 68 -0.57 10.53 16.92
N SER A 69 -0.19 10.36 15.65
CA SER A 69 -0.28 11.45 14.67
C SER A 69 -0.68 10.94 13.30
N LYS A 70 -1.75 11.52 12.76
CA LYS A 70 -2.23 11.20 11.42
C LYS A 70 -1.29 11.80 10.38
N PRO A 71 -0.76 11.02 9.43
CA PRO A 71 0.16 11.54 8.43
C PRO A 71 -0.54 12.44 7.40
N ASP A 72 0.19 13.48 6.96
CA ASP A 72 -0.18 14.26 5.78
C ASP A 72 0.26 13.55 4.50
N TYR A 73 -0.63 13.50 3.52
CA TYR A 73 -0.40 12.86 2.23
C TYR A 73 -0.71 13.80 1.05
N LYS A 74 -0.88 15.11 1.29
CA LYS A 74 -1.22 16.10 0.25
C LYS A 74 -0.26 16.09 -0.94
N PHE A 75 1.04 15.81 -0.71
CA PHE A 75 2.06 15.72 -1.75
C PHE A 75 1.71 14.69 -2.84
N LEU A 76 0.91 13.67 -2.55
CA LEU A 76 0.47 12.69 -3.54
C LEU A 76 -0.36 13.32 -4.66
N ASN A 77 -1.05 14.44 -4.39
CA ASN A 77 -1.85 15.14 -5.40
C ASN A 77 -0.98 15.89 -6.43
N GLU A 78 0.27 16.14 -6.10
CA GLU A 78 1.24 16.81 -6.98
C GLU A 78 1.92 15.83 -7.94
N ILE A 79 1.77 14.52 -7.68
CA ILE A 79 2.38 13.46 -8.47
C ILE A 79 1.44 13.06 -9.62
N GLU A 80 1.98 12.97 -10.84
CA GLU A 80 1.21 12.54 -12.02
C GLU A 80 0.56 11.18 -11.77
N ASN A 81 -0.75 11.09 -12.04
CA ASN A 81 -1.54 9.90 -11.75
C ASN A 81 -2.66 9.72 -12.78
N GLU A 82 -3.25 8.53 -12.82
CA GLU A 82 -4.40 8.21 -13.68
C GLU A 82 -5.50 7.58 -12.83
N LYS A 83 -6.70 8.15 -12.90
CA LYS A 83 -7.85 7.61 -12.16
C LYS A 83 -8.28 6.28 -12.77
N GLY A 84 -8.38 5.27 -11.91
CA GLY A 84 -8.69 3.90 -12.31
C GLY A 84 -7.45 3.13 -12.78
N TRP A 85 -7.68 1.86 -13.09
CA TRP A 85 -6.70 0.96 -13.68
C TRP A 85 -7.46 -0.09 -14.50
N LYS A 86 -6.73 -0.85 -15.31
CA LYS A 86 -7.24 -2.05 -15.98
C LYS A 86 -6.19 -3.14 -15.91
N ASP A 87 -6.59 -4.38 -16.12
CA ASP A 87 -5.68 -5.51 -16.30
C ASP A 87 -4.87 -5.31 -17.59
N ASP A 88 -3.75 -4.59 -17.49
CA ASP A 88 -2.91 -4.24 -18.63
C ASP A 88 -1.78 -5.26 -18.80
N TYR A 89 -2.12 -6.41 -19.39
CA TYR A 89 -1.17 -7.45 -19.73
C TYR A 89 -0.02 -6.97 -20.64
N LYS A 90 -0.14 -5.82 -21.30
CA LYS A 90 0.97 -5.26 -22.09
C LYS A 90 2.12 -4.84 -21.18
N ILE A 91 1.83 -4.35 -19.98
CA ILE A 91 2.86 -4.00 -19.00
C ILE A 91 3.65 -5.25 -18.61
N LEU A 92 2.96 -6.35 -18.32
CA LEU A 92 3.58 -7.64 -17.99
C LEU A 92 4.42 -8.21 -19.14
N LYS A 93 4.03 -7.95 -20.39
CA LYS A 93 4.72 -8.41 -21.60
C LYS A 93 5.82 -7.47 -22.10
N SER A 94 5.96 -6.28 -21.51
CA SER A 94 6.89 -5.25 -21.99
C SER A 94 8.36 -5.60 -21.82
N GLY A 95 8.69 -6.53 -20.91
CA GLY A 95 10.07 -6.81 -20.50
C GLY A 95 10.72 -5.70 -19.67
N ASN A 96 10.03 -4.58 -19.43
CA ASN A 96 10.53 -3.49 -18.59
C ASN A 96 10.29 -3.82 -17.11
N THR A 97 11.34 -4.18 -16.40
CA THR A 97 11.29 -4.54 -14.97
C THR A 97 10.70 -3.44 -14.10
N ALA A 98 11.01 -2.17 -14.37
CA ALA A 98 10.47 -1.05 -13.60
C ALA A 98 8.95 -0.93 -13.82
N ALA A 99 8.49 -1.05 -15.07
CA ALA A 99 7.07 -1.00 -15.39
C ALA A 99 6.30 -2.15 -14.71
N ILE A 100 6.84 -3.37 -14.77
CA ILE A 100 6.25 -4.55 -14.13
C ILE A 100 6.21 -4.36 -12.60
N THR A 101 7.29 -3.88 -11.99
CA THR A 101 7.37 -3.67 -10.54
C THR A 101 6.39 -2.58 -10.08
N ALA A 102 6.23 -1.50 -10.85
CA ALA A 102 5.26 -0.45 -10.58
C ALA A 102 3.83 -0.98 -10.65
N PHE A 103 3.52 -1.81 -11.67
CA PHE A 103 2.20 -2.44 -11.78
C PHE A 103 1.93 -3.43 -10.63
N GLN A 104 2.93 -4.22 -10.22
CA GLN A 104 2.81 -5.07 -9.02
C GLN A 104 2.54 -4.25 -7.77
N GLY A 105 3.23 -3.11 -7.58
CA GLY A 105 2.94 -2.19 -6.49
C GLY A 105 1.50 -1.64 -6.55
N CYS A 106 0.98 -1.35 -7.75
CA CYS A 106 -0.43 -0.98 -7.92
C CYS A 106 -1.37 -2.08 -7.41
N LEU A 107 -1.10 -3.36 -7.74
CA LEU A 107 -1.89 -4.49 -7.25
C LEU A 107 -1.77 -4.67 -5.73
N ASP A 108 -0.58 -4.52 -5.18
CA ASP A 108 -0.33 -4.59 -3.73
C ASP A 108 -1.09 -3.46 -3.00
N ALA A 109 -1.18 -2.27 -3.59
CA ALA A 109 -2.01 -1.18 -3.07
C ALA A 109 -3.50 -1.53 -3.07
N VAL A 110 -4.02 -2.15 -4.14
CA VAL A 110 -5.43 -2.62 -4.20
C VAL A 110 -5.71 -3.65 -3.12
N ASN A 111 -4.82 -4.63 -2.95
CA ASN A 111 -4.96 -5.65 -1.90
C ASN A 111 -4.93 -5.03 -0.50
N THR A 112 -4.04 -4.06 -0.27
CA THR A 112 -3.96 -3.33 1.00
C THR A 112 -5.25 -2.55 1.26
N MET A 113 -5.79 -1.88 0.25
CA MET A 113 -7.07 -1.16 0.34
C MET A 113 -8.23 -2.08 0.71
N TYR A 114 -8.29 -3.30 0.13
CA TYR A 114 -9.33 -4.26 0.46
C TYR A 114 -9.37 -4.58 1.96
N TYR A 115 -8.23 -4.91 2.56
CA TYR A 115 -8.17 -5.18 4.01
C TYR A 115 -8.36 -3.91 4.84
N TYR A 116 -7.87 -2.75 4.37
CA TYR A 116 -8.13 -1.46 5.01
C TYR A 116 -9.63 -1.20 5.15
N GLU A 117 -10.41 -1.39 4.08
CA GLU A 117 -11.85 -1.20 4.08
C GLU A 117 -12.58 -2.21 4.98
N ARG A 118 -12.10 -3.45 5.07
CA ARG A 118 -12.66 -4.43 6.00
C ARG A 118 -12.42 -4.01 7.45
N LEU A 119 -11.21 -3.54 7.77
CA LEU A 119 -10.83 -3.11 9.11
C LEU A 119 -11.54 -1.80 9.52
N SER A 120 -11.84 -0.90 8.58
CA SER A 120 -12.59 0.33 8.86
C SER A 120 -14.03 0.10 9.34
N ARG A 121 -14.54 -1.13 9.18
CA ARG A 121 -15.89 -1.54 9.60
C ARG A 121 -15.90 -2.39 10.87
N LYS A 122 -14.75 -2.67 11.47
CA LYS A 122 -14.62 -3.44 12.71
C LYS A 122 -14.46 -2.50 13.89
N ASP A 123 -15.25 -2.69 14.94
CA ASP A 123 -15.28 -1.81 16.12
C ASP A 123 -13.88 -1.58 16.74
N ASP A 124 -13.08 -2.65 16.85
CA ASP A 124 -11.74 -2.61 17.41
C ASP A 124 -10.74 -1.76 16.60
N TYR A 125 -11.01 -1.47 15.31
CA TYR A 125 -10.05 -0.78 14.44
C TYR A 125 -10.62 0.46 13.73
N MET A 126 -11.93 0.64 13.65
CA MET A 126 -12.57 1.67 12.81
C MET A 126 -12.03 3.10 13.03
N HIS A 127 -11.59 3.41 14.26
CA HIS A 127 -11.04 4.71 14.64
C HIS A 127 -9.62 4.98 14.09
N ARG A 128 -8.88 3.92 13.72
CA ARG A 128 -7.55 4.00 13.07
C ARG A 128 -7.65 3.93 11.55
N PHE A 129 -8.68 3.27 11.03
CA PHE A 129 -8.87 3.02 9.60
C PHE A 129 -9.83 4.03 8.96
N THR A 130 -9.40 5.29 8.88
CA THR A 130 -10.28 6.39 8.41
C THR A 130 -10.39 6.49 6.88
N PRO A 131 -11.54 6.93 6.32
CA PRO A 131 -11.71 7.14 4.89
C PRO A 131 -10.70 8.11 4.27
N ASP A 132 -10.23 9.08 5.05
CA ASP A 132 -9.23 10.04 4.59
C ASP A 132 -7.88 9.36 4.32
N LEU A 133 -7.40 8.49 5.21
CA LEU A 133 -6.15 7.74 4.97
C LEU A 133 -6.31 6.67 3.89
N PHE A 134 -7.52 6.14 3.69
CA PHE A 134 -7.80 5.27 2.55
C PHE A 134 -7.50 5.97 1.21
N ASN A 135 -7.75 7.29 1.11
CA ASN A 135 -7.44 8.05 -0.10
C ASN A 135 -5.94 8.08 -0.42
N ALA A 136 -5.07 7.99 0.58
CA ALA A 136 -3.62 7.91 0.34
C ALA A 136 -3.28 6.66 -0.49
N TYR A 137 -3.79 5.49 -0.11
CA TYR A 137 -3.60 4.25 -0.88
C TYR A 137 -4.23 4.32 -2.28
N LEU A 138 -5.40 4.94 -2.39
CA LEU A 138 -6.05 5.16 -3.68
C LEU A 138 -5.18 6.00 -4.64
N LEU A 139 -4.56 7.07 -4.13
CA LEU A 139 -3.64 7.91 -4.89
C LEU A 139 -2.35 7.15 -5.25
N ILE A 140 -1.76 6.41 -4.30
CA ILE A 140 -0.58 5.57 -4.56
C ILE A 140 -0.86 4.58 -5.68
N ARG A 141 -2.02 3.92 -5.67
CA ARG A 141 -2.45 3.03 -6.77
C ARG A 141 -2.46 3.77 -8.12
N HIS A 142 -3.09 4.94 -8.19
CA HIS A 142 -3.19 5.73 -9.43
C HIS A 142 -1.82 6.16 -9.95
N ILE A 143 -0.92 6.59 -9.05
CA ILE A 143 0.45 7.00 -9.37
C ILE A 143 1.22 5.82 -9.95
N LEU A 144 1.19 4.67 -9.28
CA LEU A 144 1.92 3.47 -9.69
C LEU A 144 1.42 2.92 -11.03
N TYR A 145 0.10 2.89 -11.23
CA TYR A 145 -0.47 2.47 -12.52
C TYR A 145 -0.08 3.41 -13.67
N LYS A 146 -0.16 4.72 -13.43
CA LYS A 146 0.25 5.73 -14.40
C LYS A 146 1.73 5.61 -14.75
N ARG A 147 2.60 5.49 -13.73
CA ARG A 147 4.04 5.34 -13.96
C ARG A 147 4.37 4.06 -14.72
N ALA A 148 3.75 2.93 -14.35
CA ALA A 148 3.89 1.68 -15.09
C ALA A 148 3.52 1.83 -16.58
N SER A 149 2.44 2.56 -16.87
CA SER A 149 1.99 2.83 -18.23
C SER A 149 2.92 3.78 -19.00
N ASN A 150 3.54 4.75 -18.33
CA ASN A 150 4.50 5.65 -18.96
C ASN A 150 5.82 4.92 -19.29
N LEU A 151 6.28 4.02 -18.41
CA LEU A 151 7.52 3.26 -18.57
C LEU A 151 7.52 2.27 -19.75
N ILE A 152 6.36 1.90 -20.28
CA ILE A 152 6.26 1.05 -21.49
C ILE A 152 6.10 1.86 -22.79
N LYS A 153 5.95 3.19 -22.69
CA LYS A 153 5.86 4.10 -23.84
C LYS A 153 7.18 4.82 -24.13
N ALA A 154 8.07 4.87 -23.14
CA ALA A 154 9.43 5.39 -23.25
C ALA A 154 10.35 4.37 -23.92
#